data_AF-A0AAV7CAY3-F1
#
_entry.id   AF-A0AAV7CAY3-F1
#
_cell.length_a   1.000
_cell.length_b   1.000
_cell.length_c   1.000
_cell.angle_alpha   90.00
_cell.angle_beta   90.00
_cell.angle_gamma   90.00
#
_symmetry.space_group_name_H-M   'P 1'
#
loop_
_entity.id
_entity.type
_entity.pdbx_description
1 polymer ?
#
loop_
_entity_poly.entity_id
_entity_poly.type
_entity_poly.pdbx_seq_one_letter_code
_entity_poly.pdbx_strand_id
1 'polypeptide(L)'
;MRISVRLHPFALHSIFLAVIGEIGEYRHDLFSSVPTIYVSPNSQPSCDKLSEVVQLCGGKVCKTLRPAKICIGMFTGKRPPDLECVSEKWLLDSITQHKLLPLQNYLLLH
;
A
#
# COMPACT_ATOMS: atom_id res chain seq x y z
N MET A 1 10.80 -32.30 6.82
CA MET A 1 9.33 -32.40 6.97
C MET A 1 8.74 -30.99 6.93
N ARG A 2 7.64 -30.83 6.20
CA ARG A 2 7.01 -29.55 5.83
C ARG A 2 6.65 -28.71 7.06
N ILE A 3 7.19 -27.50 7.16
CA ILE A 3 6.78 -26.50 8.14
C ILE A 3 5.43 -25.97 7.68
N SER A 4 4.37 -26.50 8.27
CA SER A 4 3.01 -26.04 8.05
C SER A 4 2.80 -24.76 8.86
N VAL A 5 3.24 -23.62 8.30
CA VAL A 5 2.83 -22.30 8.80
C VAL A 5 1.39 -22.07 8.40
N ARG A 6 0.45 -22.58 9.21
CA ARG A 6 -0.91 -22.08 9.21
C ARG A 6 -0.86 -20.63 9.68
N LEU A 7 -0.80 -19.71 8.72
CA LEU A 7 -1.06 -18.28 8.92
C LEU A 7 -2.49 -18.16 9.46
N HIS A 8 -2.61 -18.06 10.78
CA HIS A 8 -3.88 -17.79 11.44
C HIS A 8 -4.28 -16.33 11.13
N PRO A 9 -5.57 -16.02 10.92
CA PRO A 9 -6.04 -14.68 10.55
C PRO A 9 -5.79 -13.59 11.61
N PHE A 10 -5.17 -13.93 12.74
CA PHE A 10 -4.88 -13.02 13.85
C PHE A 10 -3.50 -12.34 13.78
N ALA A 11 -2.58 -12.79 12.91
CA ALA A 11 -1.27 -12.15 12.79
C ALA A 11 -1.34 -10.72 12.20
N LEU A 12 -2.30 -10.45 11.31
CA LEU A 12 -2.50 -9.11 10.76
C LEU A 12 -3.01 -8.10 11.81
N HIS A 13 -3.83 -8.54 12.76
CA HIS A 13 -4.37 -7.65 13.79
C HIS A 13 -3.28 -7.22 14.78
N SER A 14 -2.37 -8.12 15.13
CA SER A 14 -1.22 -7.79 15.99
C SER A 14 -0.18 -6.93 15.28
N ILE A 15 0.03 -7.08 13.96
CA ILE A 15 0.90 -6.18 13.19
C ILE A 15 0.26 -4.79 13.07
N PHE A 16 -1.05 -4.71 12.83
CA PHE A 16 -1.79 -3.44 12.76
C PHE A 16 -1.77 -2.70 14.10
N LEU A 17 -1.87 -3.41 15.23
CA LEU A 17 -1.73 -2.83 16.57
C LEU A 17 -0.28 -2.47 16.94
N ALA A 18 0.72 -3.26 16.51
CA ALA A 18 2.13 -2.92 16.75
C ALA A 18 2.56 -1.68 15.93
N VAL A 19 2.06 -1.56 14.69
CA VAL A 19 2.25 -0.38 13.85
C VAL A 19 1.58 0.86 14.47
N ILE A 20 0.42 0.71 15.14
CA ILE A 20 -0.28 1.82 15.80
C ILE A 20 0.29 2.15 17.21
N GLY A 21 0.83 1.14 17.91
CA GLY A 21 1.38 1.29 19.26
C GLY A 21 2.82 1.85 19.31
N GLU A 22 3.59 1.71 18.23
CA GLU A 22 4.95 2.25 18.11
C GLU A 22 5.03 3.50 17.21
N ILE A 23 3.91 4.24 17.06
CA ILE A 23 3.89 5.57 16.41
C ILE A 23 4.42 6.65 17.39
N GLY A 24 5.54 6.37 18.06
CA GLY A 24 6.31 7.38 18.79
C GLY A 24 7.35 8.06 17.89
N GLU A 25 7.82 7.35 16.86
CA GLU A 25 8.89 7.80 15.95
C GLU A 25 8.69 7.30 14.50
N TYR A 26 7.48 6.90 14.14
CA TYR A 26 7.15 6.53 12.76
C TYR A 26 7.18 7.80 11.90
N ARG A 27 7.99 7.83 10.83
CA ARG A 27 8.04 9.00 9.93
C ARG A 27 6.68 9.15 9.26
N HIS A 28 5.86 10.04 9.81
CA HIS A 28 4.57 10.50 9.29
C HIS A 28 4.65 11.12 7.88
N ASP A 29 5.81 11.11 7.24
CA ASP A 29 6.08 11.71 5.94
C ASP A 29 6.66 10.71 4.91
N LEU A 30 6.62 9.40 5.18
CA LEU A 30 7.18 8.39 4.27
C LEU A 30 6.64 8.53 2.84
N PHE A 31 5.33 8.78 2.70
CA PHE A 31 4.68 8.98 1.39
C PHE A 31 4.41 10.46 1.09
N SER A 32 4.91 11.41 1.89
CA SER A 32 4.70 12.85 1.69
C SER A 32 5.32 13.37 0.38
N SER A 33 6.43 12.76 -0.04
CA SER A 33 7.08 13.04 -1.33
C SER A 33 6.53 12.23 -2.51
N VAL A 34 5.61 11.30 -2.26
CA VAL A 34 5.05 10.41 -3.29
C VAL A 34 3.87 11.12 -3.96
N PRO A 35 3.72 11.02 -5.30
CA PRO A 35 2.59 11.60 -5.98
C PRO A 35 1.29 10.91 -5.57
N THR A 36 0.16 11.52 -5.93
CA THR A 36 -1.13 11.06 -5.46
C THR A 36 -1.42 9.61 -5.86
N ILE A 37 -1.88 8.85 -4.86
CA ILE A 37 -2.08 7.41 -4.92
C ILE A 37 -3.57 7.13 -5.08
N TYR A 38 -3.93 6.28 -6.03
CA TYR A 38 -5.25 5.67 -6.12
C TYR A 38 -5.18 4.25 -5.58
N VAL A 39 -6.15 3.85 -4.77
CA VAL A 39 -6.27 2.47 -4.29
C VAL A 39 -7.45 1.82 -5.00
N SER A 40 -7.21 0.67 -5.63
CA SER A 40 -8.26 -0.07 -6.32
C SER A 40 -9.32 -0.55 -5.31
N PRO A 41 -10.62 -0.42 -5.60
CA PRO A 41 -11.68 -0.90 -4.70
C PRO A 41 -11.64 -2.42 -4.50
N ASN A 42 -11.04 -3.15 -5.44
CA ASN A 42 -10.89 -4.61 -5.37
C ASN A 42 -9.63 -5.05 -4.63
N SER A 43 -8.88 -4.13 -4.02
CA SER A 43 -7.62 -4.45 -3.35
C SER A 43 -7.83 -5.32 -2.11
N GLN A 44 -6.82 -6.13 -1.78
CA GLN A 44 -6.76 -6.88 -0.53
C GLN A 44 -5.43 -6.60 0.20
N PRO A 45 -5.46 -6.04 1.43
CA PRO A 45 -6.62 -5.69 2.26
C PRO A 45 -7.49 -4.54 1.70
N SER A 46 -8.68 -4.32 2.29
CA SER A 46 -9.71 -3.39 1.79
C SER A 46 -9.17 -2.01 1.44
N CYS A 47 -9.70 -1.41 0.37
CA CYS A 47 -9.30 -0.09 -0.13
C CYS A 47 -9.24 0.98 0.96
N ASP A 48 -10.25 1.04 1.84
CA ASP A 48 -10.29 1.99 2.96
C ASP A 48 -9.10 1.83 3.91
N LYS A 49 -8.70 0.59 4.21
CA LYS A 49 -7.58 0.32 5.11
C LYS A 49 -6.23 0.70 4.51
N LEU A 50 -6.00 0.37 3.25
CA LEU A 50 -4.78 0.81 2.57
C LEU A 50 -4.75 2.34 2.43
N SER A 51 -5.89 2.96 2.18
CA SER A 51 -6.01 4.42 2.07
C SER A 51 -5.71 5.12 3.40
N GLU A 52 -6.27 4.61 4.50
CA GLU A 52 -6.01 5.08 5.86
C GLU A 52 -4.51 5.01 6.18
N VAL A 53 -3.88 3.89 5.88
CA VAL A 53 -2.43 3.70 6.09
C VAL A 53 -1.60 4.69 5.26
N VAL A 54 -1.92 4.89 3.98
CA VAL A 54 -1.21 5.88 3.13
C VAL A 54 -1.32 7.28 3.75
N GLN A 55 -2.50 7.67 4.21
CA GLN A 55 -2.73 8.99 4.82
C GLN A 55 -1.99 9.15 6.14
N LEU A 56 -1.99 8.14 7.00
CA LEU A 56 -1.25 8.12 8.27
C LEU A 56 0.26 8.28 8.04
N CYS A 57 0.77 7.77 6.93
CA CYS A 57 2.17 7.86 6.54
C CYS A 57 2.49 9.12 5.68
N GLY A 58 1.59 10.11 5.66
CA GLY A 58 1.78 11.41 4.97
C GLY A 58 1.47 11.42 3.48
N GLY A 59 0.99 10.31 2.93
CA GLY A 59 0.65 10.18 1.52
C GLY A 59 -0.71 10.76 1.17
N LYS A 60 -0.89 11.11 -0.11
CA LYS A 60 -2.16 11.64 -0.64
C LYS A 60 -2.91 10.53 -1.36
N VAL A 61 -4.17 10.31 -0.98
CA VAL A 61 -5.05 9.32 -1.62
C VAL A 61 -6.13 10.01 -2.44
N CYS A 62 -6.39 9.48 -3.64
CA CYS A 62 -7.42 9.93 -4.56
C CYS A 62 -8.49 8.86 -4.78
N LYS A 63 -9.74 9.32 -4.94
CA LYS A 63 -10.88 8.47 -5.30
C LYS A 63 -10.98 8.16 -6.80
N THR A 64 -10.19 8.85 -7.63
CA THR A 64 -10.23 8.70 -9.10
C THR A 64 -8.82 8.55 -9.66
N LEU A 65 -8.71 7.88 -10.82
CA LEU A 65 -7.42 7.64 -11.50
C LEU A 65 -6.83 8.87 -12.19
N ARG A 66 -7.68 9.83 -12.59
CA ARG A 66 -7.26 11.03 -13.33
C ARG A 66 -6.13 11.82 -12.64
N PRO A 67 -6.24 12.14 -11.33
CA PRO A 67 -5.17 12.82 -10.59
C PRO A 67 -4.09 11.87 -10.06
N ALA A 68 -4.24 10.56 -10.22
CA ALA A 68 -3.34 9.58 -9.65
C ALA A 68 -2.15 9.31 -10.58
N LYS A 69 -0.97 9.18 -9.99
CA LYS A 69 0.24 8.71 -10.69
C LYS A 69 0.62 7.30 -10.29
N ILE A 70 0.16 6.86 -9.12
CA ILE A 70 0.36 5.49 -8.63
C ILE A 70 -1.02 4.88 -8.36
N CYS A 71 -1.20 3.65 -8.79
CA CYS A 71 -2.39 2.85 -8.50
C CYS A 71 -1.98 1.61 -7.72
N ILE A 72 -2.58 1.39 -6.55
CA ILE A 72 -2.32 0.22 -5.70
C ILE A 72 -3.45 -0.80 -5.90
N GLY A 73 -3.07 -2.03 -6.23
CA GLY A 73 -3.97 -3.16 -6.44
C GLY A 73 -4.35 -3.38 -7.90
N MET A 74 -5.00 -4.52 -8.15
CA MET A 74 -5.40 -4.94 -9.49
C MET A 74 -6.44 -3.96 -10.08
N PHE A 75 -6.18 -3.46 -11.28
CA PHE A 75 -7.10 -2.60 -12.03
C PHE A 75 -7.30 -3.15 -13.44
N THR A 76 -8.53 -3.49 -13.79
CA THR A 76 -8.90 -4.16 -15.06
C THR A 76 -9.36 -3.20 -16.14
N GLY A 77 -9.38 -1.89 -15.88
CA GLY A 77 -9.82 -0.87 -16.82
C GLY A 77 -8.68 -0.24 -17.64
N LYS A 78 -9.03 0.76 -18.46
CA LYS A 78 -8.06 1.56 -19.21
C LYS A 78 -7.24 2.42 -18.25
N ARG A 79 -5.94 2.15 -18.20
CA ARG A 79 -4.96 2.88 -17.40
C ARG A 79 -4.47 4.12 -18.17
N PRO A 80 -4.34 5.30 -17.52
CA PRO A 80 -3.58 6.41 -18.08
C PRO A 80 -2.13 5.99 -18.37
N PRO A 81 -1.48 6.55 -19.40
CA PRO A 81 -0.11 6.19 -19.77
C PRO A 81 0.92 6.53 -18.67
N ASP A 82 0.67 7.58 -17.89
CA ASP A 82 1.51 8.01 -16.76
C ASP A 82 1.18 7.32 -15.42
N LEU A 83 0.30 6.30 -15.42
CA LEU A 83 -0.12 5.64 -14.19
C LEU A 83 0.68 4.35 -13.98
N GLU A 84 1.48 4.32 -12.92
CA GLU A 84 2.15 3.11 -12.47
C GLU A 84 1.23 2.30 -11.56
N CYS A 85 0.81 1.12 -12.02
CA CYS A 85 0.03 0.19 -11.20
C CYS A 85 0.95 -0.78 -10.49
N VAL A 86 0.90 -0.79 -9.16
CA VAL A 86 1.66 -1.69 -8.29
C VAL A 86 0.74 -2.55 -7.43
N SER A 87 1.26 -3.67 -6.96
CA SER A 87 0.57 -4.52 -5.99
C SER A 87 0.51 -3.86 -4.60
N GLU A 88 -0.45 -4.29 -3.79
CA GLU A 88 -0.63 -3.90 -2.39
C GLU A 88 0.64 -4.16 -1.56
N LYS A 89 1.45 -5.14 -1.97
CA LYS A 89 2.73 -5.44 -1.32
C LYS A 89 3.70 -4.28 -1.32
N TRP A 90 3.70 -3.44 -2.36
CA TRP A 90 4.61 -2.28 -2.41
C TRP A 90 4.43 -1.37 -1.20
N LEU A 91 3.18 -1.09 -0.86
CA LEU A 91 2.82 -0.24 0.28
C LEU A 91 3.24 -0.92 1.59
N LEU A 92 2.84 -2.19 1.76
CA LEU A 92 3.10 -2.95 2.99
C LEU A 92 4.61 -3.15 3.24
N ASP A 93 5.37 -3.50 2.21
CA ASP A 93 6.82 -3.66 2.31
C ASP A 93 7.52 -2.31 2.53
N SER A 94 7.06 -1.24 1.88
CA SER A 94 7.64 0.11 2.10
C SER A 94 7.45 0.59 3.53
N ILE A 95 6.29 0.30 4.13
CA ILE A 95 5.98 0.58 5.54
C ILE A 95 6.85 -0.27 6.45
N THR A 96 6.95 -1.58 6.16
CA THR A 96 7.71 -2.55 6.96
C THR A 96 9.21 -2.25 6.96
N GLN A 97 9.75 -1.86 5.80
CA GLN A 97 11.16 -1.46 5.63
C GLN A 97 11.41 0.00 6.00
N HIS A 98 10.35 0.75 6.35
CA HIS A 98 10.39 2.19 6.63
C HIS A 98 11.12 2.99 5.52
N LYS A 99 10.93 2.60 4.26
CA LYS A 99 11.60 3.15 3.09
C LYS A 99 10.73 3.03 1.85
N LEU A 100 10.73 4.06 1.00
CA LEU A 100 10.09 3.98 -0.30
C LEU A 100 10.83 2.98 -1.20
N LEU A 101 10.19 1.86 -1.48
CA LEU A 101 10.72 0.86 -2.39
C LEU A 101 10.47 1.26 -3.86
N PRO A 102 11.32 0.82 -4.80
CA PRO A 102 11.12 1.12 -6.21
C PRO A 102 9.83 0.45 -6.74
N LEU A 103 8.97 1.23 -7.41
CA LEU A 103 7.70 0.77 -7.97
C LEU A 103 7.89 -0.38 -8.95
N GLN A 104 8.99 -0.37 -9.71
CA GLN A 104 9.29 -1.33 -10.79
C GLN A 104 9.27 -2.78 -10.31
N ASN A 105 9.66 -3.05 -9.06
CA ASN A 105 9.69 -4.39 -8.50
C ASN A 105 8.30 -4.93 -8.12
N TYR A 106 7.28 -4.07 -8.14
CA TYR A 106 5.92 -4.36 -7.70
C TYR A 106 4.89 -4.08 -8.77
N LEU A 107 5.31 -3.72 -9.99
CA LEU A 107 4.42 -3.40 -11.10
C LEU A 107 3.51 -4.59 -11.43
N LEU A 108 2.22 -4.31 -11.53
CA LEU A 108 1.22 -5.23 -12.05
C LEU A 108 1.21 -5.10 -13.58
N LEU A 109 2.14 -5.81 -14.20
CA LEU A 109 2.17 -5.99 -15.66
C LEU A 109 1.04 -6.93 -16.06
N HIS A 110 0.23 -6.49 -17.01
CA HIS A 110 -0.74 -7.32 -17.72
C HIS A 110 -0.63 -6.99 -19.20
#